data_AF-A0A8J3RET3-F1
#
_entry.id   AF-A0A8J3RET3-F1
#
_cell.length_a   1.000
_cell.length_b   1.000
_cell.length_c   1.000
_cell.angle_alpha   90.00
_cell.angle_beta   90.00
_cell.angle_gamma   90.00
#
_symmetry.space_group_name_H-M   'P 1'
#
loop_
_entity.id
_entity.type
_entity.pdbx_description
1 polymer ?
#
loop_
_entity_poly.entity_id
_entity_poly.type
_entity_poly.pdbx_seq_one_letter_code
_entity_poly.pdbx_strand_id
1 'polypeptide(L)'
;MLGPPKSKAGLRVVGIPQAIVPALREHLSTYVKDEPGALLFPGAKGGPLRRSGFNTRTRWVDVVKDMGMPGLHFHDLRHTGNMLAAESGAGLKDLMARMGHDNVRAAMIYQHAVRGADKAITDAIDRHIGAADDPGGEDDDGAAGVLAPVG
;
A
#
# COMPACT_ATOMS: atom_id res chain seq x y z
N MET A 1 20.92 -19.34 -11.65
CA MET A 1 19.62 -20.01 -11.59
C MET A 1 18.71 -19.16 -10.70
N LEU A 2 17.58 -18.68 -11.21
CA LEU A 2 16.55 -18.07 -10.35
C LEU A 2 15.75 -19.25 -9.77
N GLY A 3 15.91 -19.51 -8.48
CA GLY A 3 15.17 -20.56 -7.78
C GLY A 3 13.90 -20.01 -7.12
N PRO A 4 12.94 -20.88 -6.76
CA PRO A 4 11.80 -20.46 -5.94
C PRO A 4 12.29 -19.82 -4.64
N PRO A 5 11.51 -18.91 -4.03
CA PRO A 5 11.90 -18.32 -2.76
C PRO A 5 12.13 -19.41 -1.71
N LYS A 6 13.04 -19.12 -0.77
CA LYS A 6 13.41 -20.04 0.31
C LYS A 6 12.21 -20.47 1.17
N SER A 7 11.10 -19.73 1.15
CA SER A 7 9.86 -20.04 1.88
C SER A 7 8.61 -19.66 1.07
N LYS A 8 7.46 -20.27 1.40
CA LYS A 8 6.15 -19.89 0.85
C LYS A 8 5.82 -18.41 1.10
N ALA A 9 6.28 -17.84 2.21
CA ALA A 9 6.14 -16.41 2.53
C ALA A 9 6.87 -15.48 1.53
N GLY A 10 7.86 -15.99 0.80
CA GLY A 10 8.54 -15.25 -0.26
C GLY A 10 7.69 -15.06 -1.53
N LEU A 11 6.60 -15.82 -1.69
CA LEU A 11 5.61 -15.65 -2.76
C LEU A 11 4.42 -14.87 -2.20
N ARG A 12 4.10 -13.74 -2.82
CA ARG A 12 2.94 -12.92 -2.43
C ARG A 12 2.28 -12.29 -3.63
N VAL A 13 0.95 -12.15 -3.54
CA VAL A 13 0.16 -11.42 -4.51
C VAL A 13 0.11 -9.96 -4.06
N VAL A 14 0.46 -9.04 -4.95
CA VAL A 14 0.45 -7.61 -4.67
C VAL A 14 -0.38 -6.92 -5.73
N GLY A 15 -1.39 -6.18 -5.29
CA GLY A 15 -2.18 -5.31 -6.17
C GLY A 15 -1.29 -4.21 -6.78
N ILE A 16 -1.41 -4.06 -8.10
CA ILE A 16 -0.73 -3.06 -8.92
C ILE A 16 -1.68 -1.86 -9.06
N PRO A 17 -1.31 -0.64 -8.63
CA PRO A 17 -2.14 0.55 -8.81
C PRO A 17 -2.45 0.80 -10.29
N GLN A 18 -3.67 1.22 -10.62
CA GLN A 18 -4.05 1.50 -12.02
C GLN A 18 -3.16 2.58 -12.67
N ALA A 19 -2.69 3.53 -11.88
CA ALA A 19 -1.79 4.59 -12.33
C ALA A 19 -0.47 4.06 -12.97
N ILE A 20 0.01 2.87 -12.59
CA ILE A 20 1.26 2.32 -13.15
C ILE A 20 1.04 1.37 -14.33
N VAL A 21 -0.21 0.99 -14.61
CA VAL A 21 -0.54 0.05 -15.71
C VAL A 21 -0.10 0.57 -17.08
N PRO A 22 -0.28 1.86 -17.44
CA PRO A 22 0.20 2.38 -18.72
C PRO A 22 1.71 2.19 -18.92
N ALA A 23 2.51 2.54 -17.90
CA ALA A 23 3.96 2.38 -17.94
C ALA A 23 4.38 0.90 -18.04
N LEU A 24 3.67 -0.01 -17.37
CA LEU A 24 3.91 -1.45 -17.51
C LEU A 24 3.63 -1.97 -18.92
N ARG A 25 2.54 -1.50 -19.56
CA ARG A 25 2.21 -1.89 -20.95
C ARG A 25 3.25 -1.39 -21.93
N GLU A 26 3.67 -0.14 -21.81
CA GLU A 26 4.74 0.44 -22.62
C GLU A 26 6.04 -0.36 -22.46
N HIS A 27 6.43 -0.63 -21.21
CA HIS A 27 7.63 -1.41 -20.90
C HIS A 27 7.59 -2.82 -21.50
N LEU A 28 6.46 -3.53 -21.36
CA LEU A 28 6.24 -4.85 -21.95
C LEU A 28 6.41 -4.81 -23.48
N SER A 29 5.79 -3.82 -24.14
CA SER A 29 5.85 -3.70 -25.60
C SER A 29 7.24 -3.37 -26.15
N THR A 30 8.06 -2.66 -25.37
CA THR A 30 9.34 -2.12 -25.84
C THR A 30 10.53 -2.99 -25.45
N TYR A 31 10.48 -3.63 -24.27
CA TYR A 31 11.66 -4.28 -23.68
C TYR A 31 11.50 -5.78 -23.42
N VAL A 32 10.29 -6.33 -23.52
CA VAL A 32 10.02 -7.73 -23.21
C VAL A 32 9.76 -8.50 -24.48
N LYS A 33 10.40 -9.66 -24.60
CA LYS A 33 10.19 -10.57 -25.73
C LYS A 33 8.83 -11.22 -25.64
N ASP A 34 8.23 -11.48 -26.81
CA ASP A 34 6.99 -12.23 -26.93
C ASP A 34 7.25 -13.75 -26.83
N GLU A 35 7.73 -14.20 -25.68
CA GLU A 35 7.97 -15.62 -25.38
C GLU A 35 7.59 -15.98 -23.93
N PRO A 36 7.01 -17.16 -23.69
CA PRO A 36 6.71 -17.62 -22.34
C PRO A 36 7.96 -17.63 -21.46
N GLY A 37 7.87 -17.01 -20.28
CA GLY A 37 8.99 -16.93 -19.35
C GLY A 37 10.02 -15.84 -19.67
N ALA A 38 9.76 -14.97 -20.64
CA ALA A 38 10.55 -13.76 -20.86
C ALA A 38 10.66 -12.95 -19.56
N LEU A 39 11.86 -12.44 -19.29
CA LEU A 39 12.09 -11.61 -18.11
C LEU A 39 11.44 -10.24 -18.32
N LEU A 40 10.64 -9.80 -17.34
CA LEU A 40 10.07 -8.46 -17.34
C LEU A 40 11.17 -7.38 -17.37
N PHE A 41 12.27 -7.59 -16.65
CA PHE A 41 13.41 -6.67 -16.63
C PHE A 41 14.69 -7.40 -17.07
N PRO A 42 14.94 -7.52 -18.39
CA PRO A 42 16.14 -8.17 -18.90
C PRO A 42 17.37 -7.27 -18.73
N GLY A 43 18.51 -7.89 -18.42
CA GLY A 43 19.82 -7.26 -18.50
C GLY A 43 20.29 -7.11 -19.95
N ALA A 44 21.46 -6.48 -20.15
CA ALA A 44 21.99 -6.14 -21.49
C ALA A 44 22.06 -7.31 -22.48
N LYS A 45 22.30 -8.53 -21.96
CA LYS A 45 22.48 -9.75 -22.74
C LYS A 45 21.26 -10.68 -22.64
N GLY A 46 20.09 -10.16 -22.27
CA GLY A 46 18.84 -10.92 -22.13
C GLY A 46 18.72 -11.75 -20.83
N GLY A 47 19.79 -11.90 -20.05
CA GLY A 47 19.74 -12.57 -18.74
C GLY A 47 19.21 -11.68 -17.61
N PRO A 48 19.05 -12.19 -16.37
CA PRO A 48 18.54 -11.41 -15.25
C PRO A 48 19.40 -10.19 -14.91
N LEU A 49 18.75 -9.09 -14.55
CA LEU A 49 19.43 -7.92 -14.01
C LEU A 49 20.08 -8.27 -12.67
N ARG A 50 21.41 -8.09 -12.58
CA ARG A 50 22.17 -8.38 -11.36
C ARG A 50 22.23 -7.15 -10.46
N ARG A 51 22.10 -7.35 -9.15
CA ARG A 51 22.18 -6.28 -8.14
C ARG A 51 23.48 -5.46 -8.24
N SER A 52 24.62 -6.12 -8.41
CA SER A 52 25.93 -5.44 -8.49
C SER A 52 26.06 -4.49 -9.69
N GLY A 53 25.30 -4.74 -10.77
CA GLY A 53 25.31 -3.90 -11.97
C GLY A 53 24.13 -2.95 -12.09
N PHE A 54 23.24 -2.88 -11.08
CA PHE A 54 22.00 -2.12 -11.18
C PHE A 54 22.26 -0.66 -11.51
N ASN A 55 23.04 0.05 -10.67
CA ASN A 55 23.30 1.49 -10.82
C ASN A 55 23.90 1.83 -12.19
N THR A 56 24.90 1.05 -12.64
CA THR A 56 25.52 1.27 -13.95
C THR A 56 24.54 1.01 -15.08
N ARG A 57 23.70 -0.01 -14.97
CA ARG A 57 22.81 -0.42 -16.06
C ARG A 57 21.59 0.47 -16.20
N THR A 58 21.05 0.96 -15.10
CA THR A 58 19.91 1.88 -15.06
C THR A 58 20.32 3.34 -15.04
N ARG A 59 21.62 3.62 -14.91
CA ARG A 59 22.16 4.96 -14.66
C ARG A 59 21.50 5.63 -13.46
N TRP A 60 21.13 4.85 -12.45
CA TRP A 60 20.31 5.32 -11.31
C TRP A 60 20.84 6.62 -10.69
N VAL A 61 22.15 6.70 -10.44
CA VAL A 61 22.80 7.88 -9.84
C VAL A 61 22.64 9.14 -10.70
N ASP A 62 22.75 9.00 -12.02
CA ASP A 62 22.55 10.11 -12.95
C ASP A 62 21.08 10.51 -12.98
N VAL A 63 20.18 9.53 -13.09
CA VAL A 63 18.72 9.76 -13.17
C VAL A 63 18.23 10.50 -11.93
N VAL A 64 18.62 10.09 -10.72
CA VAL A 64 18.21 10.79 -9.49
C VAL A 64 18.83 12.17 -9.38
N LYS A 65 20.04 12.38 -9.91
CA LYS A 65 20.67 13.70 -9.97
C LYS A 65 19.92 14.62 -10.93
N ASP A 66 19.57 14.14 -12.11
CA ASP A 66 18.85 14.89 -13.14
C ASP A 66 17.42 15.25 -12.68
N MET A 67 16.81 14.42 -11.83
CA MET A 67 15.55 14.71 -11.15
C MET A 67 15.70 15.67 -9.95
N GLY A 68 16.90 16.13 -9.62
CA GLY A 68 17.15 17.01 -8.47
C GLY A 68 17.06 16.31 -7.11
N MET A 69 17.18 14.98 -7.07
CA MET A 69 17.11 14.14 -5.86
C MET A 69 18.44 13.39 -5.61
N PRO A 70 19.59 14.09 -5.51
CA PRO A 70 20.87 13.42 -5.29
C PRO A 70 20.85 12.65 -3.95
N GLY A 71 21.39 11.43 -3.96
CA GLY A 71 21.45 10.57 -2.77
C GLY A 71 20.22 9.69 -2.54
N LEU A 72 19.18 9.78 -3.38
CA LEU A 72 18.07 8.83 -3.36
C LEU A 72 18.56 7.43 -3.77
N HIS A 73 18.45 6.45 -2.88
CA HIS A 73 18.77 5.06 -3.17
C HIS A 73 17.55 4.34 -3.75
N PHE A 74 17.79 3.30 -4.55
CA PHE A 74 16.68 2.52 -5.12
C PHE A 74 15.79 1.86 -4.03
N HIS A 75 16.37 1.47 -2.89
CA HIS A 75 15.60 0.91 -1.78
C HIS A 75 14.69 1.95 -1.10
N ASP A 76 14.99 3.25 -1.21
CA ASP A 76 14.17 4.30 -0.63
C ASP A 76 12.78 4.33 -1.28
N LEU A 77 12.65 3.91 -2.55
CA LEU A 77 11.36 3.73 -3.20
C LEU A 77 10.46 2.70 -2.49
N ARG A 78 11.07 1.63 -1.93
CA ARG A 78 10.33 0.64 -1.14
C ARG A 78 9.87 1.26 0.18
N HIS A 79 10.70 2.08 0.81
CA HIS A 79 10.29 2.81 2.02
C HIS A 79 9.12 3.75 1.73
N THR A 80 9.18 4.52 0.64
CA THR A 80 8.08 5.39 0.21
C THR A 80 6.80 4.59 -0.07
N GLY A 81 6.89 3.48 -0.79
CA GLY A 81 5.73 2.63 -1.07
C GLY A 81 5.09 2.04 0.19
N ASN A 82 5.89 1.72 1.21
CA ASN A 82 5.38 1.23 2.50
C ASN A 82 4.73 2.35 3.32
N MET A 83 5.28 3.55 3.28
CA MET A 83 4.69 4.75 3.90
C MET A 83 3.32 5.05 3.30
N LEU A 84 3.23 5.14 1.97
CA LEU A 84 1.96 5.37 1.26
C LEU A 84 0.92 4.27 1.53
N ALA A 85 1.36 3.02 1.68
CA ALA A 85 0.47 1.93 2.06
C ALA A 85 -0.06 2.11 3.49
N ALA A 86 0.80 2.49 4.44
CA ALA A 86 0.37 2.74 5.82
C ALA A 86 -0.62 3.91 5.92
N GLU A 87 -0.40 4.97 5.12
CA GLU A 87 -1.30 6.12 5.03
C GLU A 87 -2.69 5.78 4.48
N SER A 88 -2.85 4.64 3.80
CA SER A 88 -4.16 4.21 3.28
C SER A 88 -5.15 3.80 4.38
N GLY A 89 -4.71 3.71 5.64
CA GLY A 89 -5.53 3.21 6.75
C GLY A 89 -5.76 1.69 6.73
N ALA A 90 -5.03 0.95 5.89
CA ALA A 90 -5.13 -0.51 5.84
C ALA A 90 -4.72 -1.15 7.18
N GLY A 91 -5.36 -2.28 7.51
CA GLY A 91 -5.05 -3.02 8.72
C GLY A 91 -3.61 -3.54 8.75
N LEU A 92 -3.05 -3.67 9.95
CA LEU A 92 -1.66 -4.12 10.15
C LEU A 92 -1.35 -5.45 9.44
N LYS A 93 -2.30 -6.39 9.43
CA LYS A 93 -2.14 -7.69 8.75
C LYS A 93 -2.04 -7.54 7.22
N ASP A 94 -2.83 -6.67 6.63
CA ASP A 94 -2.81 -6.40 5.17
C ASP A 94 -1.53 -5.68 4.77
N LEU A 95 -1.09 -4.73 5.61
CA LEU A 95 0.19 -4.06 5.49
C LEU A 95 1.37 -5.05 5.55
N MET A 96 1.38 -5.95 6.53
CA MET A 96 2.40 -7.00 6.65
C MET A 96 2.42 -7.91 5.41
N ALA A 97 1.25 -8.35 4.94
CA ALA A 97 1.13 -9.20 3.76
C ALA A 97 1.66 -8.51 2.49
N ARG A 98 1.31 -7.24 2.27
CA ARG A 98 1.81 -6.44 1.14
C ARG A 98 3.31 -6.21 1.21
N MET A 99 3.82 -5.83 2.38
CA MET A 99 5.25 -5.56 2.59
C MET A 99 6.10 -6.83 2.55
N GLY A 100 5.51 -7.99 2.85
CA GLY A 100 6.25 -9.24 3.04
C GLY A 100 7.11 -9.18 4.31
N HIS A 101 6.56 -8.61 5.39
CA HIS A 101 7.19 -8.59 6.70
C HIS A 101 6.64 -9.73 7.54
N ASP A 102 7.51 -10.68 7.89
CA ASP A 102 7.18 -11.73 8.86
C ASP A 102 7.22 -11.21 10.31
N ASN A 103 7.77 -10.00 10.51
CA ASN A 103 7.91 -9.34 11.80
C ASN A 103 6.98 -8.14 11.92
N VAL A 104 6.10 -8.17 12.93
CA VAL A 104 5.19 -7.08 13.29
C VAL A 104 5.95 -5.76 13.52
N ARG A 105 7.09 -5.79 14.19
CA ARG A 105 7.87 -4.59 14.51
C ARG A 105 8.28 -3.81 13.25
N ALA A 106 8.57 -4.51 12.16
CA ALA A 106 8.94 -3.87 10.90
C ALA A 106 7.75 -3.15 10.24
N ALA A 107 6.53 -3.68 10.39
CA ALA A 107 5.32 -3.02 9.88
C ALA A 107 4.90 -1.83 10.77
N MET A 108 5.04 -1.95 12.08
CA MET A 108 4.70 -0.88 13.04
C MET A 108 5.50 0.40 12.82
N ILE A 109 6.74 0.32 12.32
CA ILE A 109 7.56 1.50 11.97
C ILE A 109 6.80 2.44 11.02
N TYR A 110 6.12 1.87 10.01
CA TYR A 110 5.37 2.66 9.03
C TYR A 110 4.02 3.11 9.58
N GLN A 111 3.34 2.26 10.34
CA GLN A 111 2.04 2.60 10.92
C GLN A 111 2.13 3.76 11.92
N HIS A 112 3.18 3.80 12.75
CA HIS A 112 3.40 4.92 13.67
C HIS A 112 3.76 6.24 12.98
N ALA A 113 4.28 6.20 11.75
CA ALA A 113 4.65 7.39 11.02
C ALA A 113 3.43 8.10 10.38
N VAL A 114 2.27 7.45 10.33
CA VAL A 114 1.00 8.03 9.86
C VAL A 114 0.44 8.98 10.93
N ARG A 115 0.62 10.29 10.72
CA ARG A 115 -0.01 11.32 11.54
C ARG A 115 -1.49 11.45 11.17
N GLY A 116 -2.36 11.75 12.15
CA GLY A 116 -3.78 12.01 11.91
C GLY A 116 -4.73 10.83 12.04
N ALA A 117 -4.24 9.64 12.44
CA ALA A 117 -5.08 8.49 12.74
C ALA A 117 -6.14 8.80 13.81
N ASP A 118 -5.79 9.62 14.81
CA ASP A 118 -6.69 10.02 15.89
C ASP A 118 -7.90 10.82 15.38
N LYS A 119 -7.70 11.71 14.41
CA LYS A 119 -8.81 12.43 13.76
C LYS A 119 -9.70 11.48 12.96
N ALA A 120 -9.13 10.54 12.22
CA ALA A 120 -9.92 9.56 11.48
C ALA A 120 -10.71 8.61 12.42
N ILE A 121 -10.14 8.27 13.58
CA ILE A 121 -10.81 7.48 14.62
C ILE A 121 -11.97 8.26 15.22
N THR A 122 -11.74 9.52 15.64
CA THR A 122 -12.78 10.37 16.21
C THR A 122 -13.91 10.65 15.21
N ASP A 123 -13.59 10.98 13.95
CA ASP A 123 -14.57 11.16 12.88
C ASP A 123 -15.38 9.86 12.58
N ALA A 124 -14.80 8.68 12.82
CA ALA A 124 -15.51 7.39 12.70
C ALA A 124 -16.43 7.13 13.89
N ILE A 125 -15.97 7.44 15.11
CA ILE A 125 -16.78 7.36 16.33
C ILE A 125 -17.98 8.32 16.24
N ASP A 126 -17.75 9.57 15.83
CA ASP A 126 -18.79 10.59 15.66
C ASP A 126 -19.86 10.15 14.65
N ARG A 127 -19.46 9.52 13.55
CA ARG A 127 -20.42 8.93 12.59
C ARG A 127 -21.24 7.80 13.19
N HIS A 128 -20.65 6.96 14.04
CA HIS A 128 -21.39 5.88 14.69
C HIS A 128 -22.36 6.39 15.76
N ILE A 129 -22.00 7.44 16.49
CA ILE A 129 -22.88 8.10 17.48
C ILE A 129 -24.00 8.84 16.75
N GLY A 130 -23.68 9.66 15.74
CA GLY A 130 -24.68 10.42 14.99
C GLY A 130 -25.67 9.55 14.19
N ALA A 131 -25.27 8.35 13.77
CA ALA A 131 -26.18 7.38 13.16
C ALA A 131 -27.10 6.67 14.17
N ALA A 132 -26.78 6.71 15.47
CA ALA A 132 -27.65 6.23 16.54
C ALA A 132 -28.63 7.31 17.04
N ASP A 133 -28.32 8.59 16.79
CA ASP A 133 -29.07 9.77 17.22
C ASP A 133 -30.01 10.35 16.13
N ASP A 134 -30.31 9.61 15.05
CA ASP A 134 -31.34 9.97 14.05
C ASP A 134 -32.66 9.18 14.26
N PRO A 135 -33.57 9.63 15.13
CA PRO A 135 -34.95 9.17 15.17
C PRO A 135 -35.79 10.07 14.25
N GLY A 136 -36.03 9.69 13.00
CA GLY A 136 -36.77 10.57 12.07
C GLY A 136 -37.55 9.90 10.94
N GLY A 137 -38.80 9.50 11.23
CA GLY A 137 -39.91 9.28 10.27
C GLY A 137 -40.53 7.88 10.39
N GLU A 138 -41.79 7.65 10.77
CA GLU A 138 -43.03 8.41 10.54
C GLU A 138 -44.03 8.30 11.71
N ASP A 139 -44.93 9.27 11.70
CA ASP A 139 -45.97 9.67 12.63
C ASP A 139 -47.09 8.62 12.78
N ASP A 140 -47.54 8.35 14.01
CA ASP A 140 -48.92 7.88 14.28
C ASP A 140 -49.41 8.44 15.63
N ASP A 141 -50.52 9.16 15.56
CA ASP A 141 -51.20 9.82 16.67
C ASP A 141 -51.82 8.78 17.62
N GLY A 142 -51.36 8.74 18.87
CA GLY A 142 -51.92 7.82 19.88
C GLY A 142 -51.79 8.35 21.30
N ALA A 143 -52.92 8.68 21.92
CA ALA A 143 -53.07 9.39 23.17
C ALA A 143 -52.47 8.73 24.44
N ALA A 144 -52.04 9.62 25.35
CA ALA A 144 -52.07 9.54 26.83
C ALA A 144 -51.33 8.40 27.56
N GLY A 145 -50.29 8.77 28.30
CA GLY A 145 -49.67 7.96 29.36
C GLY A 145 -49.09 8.83 30.48
N VAL A 146 -49.69 8.71 31.67
CA VAL A 146 -49.51 9.51 32.90
C VAL A 146 -48.10 9.41 33.51
N LEU A 147 -47.59 10.53 34.05
CA LEU A 147 -46.39 10.58 34.90
C LEU A 147 -46.65 9.88 36.24
N ALA A 148 -45.84 8.87 36.58
CA ALA A 148 -45.82 8.26 37.90
C ALA A 148 -44.82 8.99 38.82
N PRO A 149 -45.19 9.31 40.08
CA PRO A 149 -44.27 9.93 41.03
C PRO A 149 -43.30 8.92 41.62
N VAL A 150 -42.05 9.36 41.82
CA VAL A 150 -41.03 8.61 42.57
C VAL A 150 -41.17 9.01 44.04
N GLY A 151 -41.44 8.03 44.89
CA GLY A 151 -41.22 8.10 46.34
C GLY A 151 -39.92 7.40 46.70
#